data_AF-A0A413KSG4-F1
#
_entry.id   AF-A0A413KSG4-F1
#
_cell.length_a   1.000
_cell.length_b   1.000
_cell.length_c   1.000
_cell.angle_alpha   90.00
_cell.angle_beta   90.00
_cell.angle_gamma   90.00
#
_symmetry.space_group_name_H-M   'P 1'
#
loop_
_entity.id
_entity.type
_entity.pdbx_description
1 polymer ?
#
loop_
_entity_poly.entity_id
_entity_poly.type
_entity_poly.pdbx_seq_one_letter_code
_entity_poly.pdbx_strand_id
1 'polypeptide(L)'
;MEHKKKDFSLSWFFRWFLDNKAITVFLVTLLLGLNIFVLSKISFIFIPVLEFIGVIMLPVILAGLLYYLLNPIVDFMEKHKINRLVAITIVFILIALLLIWGLAVAIPSLQHQIVSFAKNLPANLQKLNKIIQDFLENRISDDVKPQLEEIVNNFSVQVTTWASNFSSKAVNWVSTLISTASQVIVAIIIMPFILFYLLRDGKNLKSYLTKFMPTKFREPVGQILTDVNTQLANYVRGQVTVAIIVAIMFIIFFKVIGLRYAVTLGVTAGILNLIPYLGSFLAMLPALVLGLIAGPIMLLKVIVVFIVEQTIEGRFVSPLILGSQLNIHPINVLFVLLTAGSMFGIWGVLLGIPVYASAKVVIAAIFNWYKKVSGLYEEELVDETGEEIEQQ
;
A
#
# COMPACT_ATOMS: atom_id res chain seq x y z
N MET A 1 -74.54 12.55 14.04
CA MET A 1 -73.58 11.62 14.68
C MET A 1 -72.20 12.23 14.53
N GLU A 2 -71.73 12.94 15.54
CA GLU A 2 -70.47 13.68 15.54
C GLU A 2 -69.33 12.79 16.03
N HIS A 3 -68.27 12.64 15.22
CA HIS A 3 -67.08 11.89 15.57
C HIS A 3 -66.25 12.66 16.62
N LYS A 4 -66.30 12.20 17.87
CA LYS A 4 -65.47 12.68 18.98
C LYS A 4 -63.99 12.39 18.68
N LYS A 5 -63.22 13.41 18.27
CA LYS A 5 -61.74 13.35 18.25
C LYS A 5 -61.26 13.12 19.68
N LYS A 6 -60.63 11.97 19.94
CA LYS A 6 -59.87 11.74 21.16
C LYS A 6 -58.59 12.55 21.07
N ASP A 7 -58.56 13.73 21.70
CA ASP A 7 -57.30 14.39 22.01
C ASP A 7 -56.52 13.49 22.97
N PHE A 8 -55.47 12.85 22.47
CA PHE A 8 -54.44 12.28 23.32
C PHE A 8 -53.80 13.45 24.05
N SER A 9 -54.12 13.64 25.34
CA SER A 9 -53.39 14.57 26.19
C SER A 9 -51.96 14.03 26.29
N LEU A 10 -51.07 14.63 25.51
CA LEU A 10 -49.63 14.38 25.61
C LEU A 10 -49.23 14.69 27.06
N SER A 11 -48.88 13.62 27.79
CA SER A 11 -48.43 13.68 29.18
C SER A 11 -47.38 14.77 29.36
N TRP A 12 -47.39 15.48 30.50
CA TRP A 12 -46.42 16.52 30.84
C TRP A 12 -44.96 16.06 30.62
N PHE A 13 -44.69 14.77 30.82
CA PHE A 13 -43.43 14.12 30.51
C PHE A 13 -43.01 14.25 29.03
N PHE A 14 -43.93 14.11 28.08
CA PHE A 14 -43.64 14.18 26.64
C PHE A 14 -43.16 15.58 26.22
N ARG A 15 -43.80 16.63 26.72
CA ARG A 15 -43.45 18.02 26.40
C ARG A 15 -42.13 18.46 27.02
N TRP A 16 -41.80 17.98 28.23
CA TRP A 16 -40.59 18.41 28.93
C TRP A 16 -39.37 17.53 28.61
N PHE A 17 -39.58 16.23 28.38
CA PHE A 17 -38.49 15.26 28.23
C PHE A 17 -38.17 14.93 26.76
N LEU A 18 -39.18 14.70 25.91
CA LEU A 18 -38.97 14.30 24.51
C LEU A 18 -38.89 15.49 23.55
N ASP A 19 -39.56 16.60 23.85
CA ASP A 19 -39.53 17.81 23.01
C ASP A 19 -38.31 18.72 23.29
N ASN A 20 -37.51 18.38 24.32
CA ASN A 20 -36.29 19.10 24.64
C ASN A 20 -35.11 18.56 23.83
N LYS A 21 -34.59 19.40 22.93
CA LYS A 21 -33.43 19.09 22.08
C LYS A 21 -32.21 18.61 22.88
N ALA A 22 -31.96 19.19 24.06
CA ALA A 22 -30.82 18.80 24.90
C ALA A 22 -30.96 17.37 25.44
N ILE A 23 -32.17 17.00 25.89
CA ILE A 23 -32.46 15.67 26.43
C ILE A 23 -32.40 14.63 25.30
N THR A 24 -32.92 14.95 24.12
CA THR A 24 -32.84 14.08 22.94
C THR A 24 -31.38 13.83 22.51
N VAL A 25 -30.56 14.88 22.44
CA VAL A 25 -29.12 14.74 22.11
C VAL A 25 -28.39 13.92 23.16
N PHE A 26 -28.70 14.13 24.44
CA PHE A 26 -28.13 13.34 25.54
C PHE A 26 -28.53 11.86 25.44
N LEU A 27 -29.80 11.56 25.17
CA LEU A 27 -30.30 10.19 24.99
C LEU A 27 -29.65 9.49 23.79
N VAL A 28 -29.54 10.16 22.64
CA VAL A 28 -28.88 9.62 21.45
C VAL A 28 -27.40 9.34 21.74
N THR A 29 -26.71 10.25 22.42
CA THR A 29 -25.30 10.07 22.81
C THR A 29 -25.14 8.90 23.79
N LEU A 30 -26.03 8.78 24.77
CA LEU A 30 -26.03 7.70 25.75
C LEU A 30 -26.33 6.34 25.11
N LEU A 31 -27.27 6.30 24.16
CA LEU A 31 -27.58 5.10 23.37
C LEU A 31 -26.41 4.69 22.48
N LEU A 32 -25.74 5.64 21.82
CA LEU A 32 -24.52 5.36 21.06
C LEU A 32 -23.41 4.80 21.97
N GLY A 33 -23.19 5.42 23.13
CA GLY A 33 -22.24 4.93 24.13
C GLY A 33 -22.57 3.52 24.64
N LEU A 34 -23.85 3.24 24.91
CA LEU A 34 -24.32 1.92 25.33
C LEU A 34 -24.07 0.86 24.25
N ASN A 35 -24.37 1.18 22.99
CA ASN A 35 -24.11 0.28 21.86
C ASN A 35 -22.61 -0.05 21.75
N ILE A 36 -21.74 0.96 21.84
CA ILE A 36 -20.28 0.77 21.82
C ILE A 36 -19.82 -0.11 23.00
N PHE A 37 -20.34 0.13 24.20
CA PHE A 37 -20.02 -0.66 25.39
C PHE A 37 -20.43 -2.13 25.25
N VAL A 38 -21.66 -2.38 24.76
CA VAL A 38 -22.17 -3.74 24.52
C VAL A 38 -21.36 -4.44 23.43
N LEU A 39 -21.06 -3.77 22.32
CA LEU A 39 -20.20 -4.30 21.25
C LEU A 39 -18.80 -4.68 21.77
N SER A 40 -18.21 -3.88 22.66
CA SER A 40 -16.92 -4.19 23.28
C SER A 40 -16.99 -5.46 24.14
N LYS A 41 -18.09 -5.70 24.86
CA LYS A 41 -18.30 -6.90 25.69
C LYS A 41 -18.58 -8.16 24.89
N ILE A 42 -19.12 -8.03 23.68
CA ILE A 42 -19.44 -9.15 22.77
C ILE A 42 -18.31 -9.36 21.73
N SER A 43 -17.16 -8.69 21.90
CA SER A 43 -16.00 -8.76 21.00
C SER A 43 -15.54 -10.20 20.68
N PHE A 44 -15.73 -11.16 21.59
CA PHE A 44 -15.48 -12.58 21.39
C PHE A 44 -16.16 -13.16 20.13
N ILE A 45 -17.37 -12.72 19.77
CA ILE A 45 -18.09 -13.21 18.59
C ILE A 45 -17.40 -12.76 17.29
N PHE A 46 -16.68 -11.64 17.34
CA PHE A 46 -15.95 -11.10 16.19
C PHE A 46 -14.55 -11.70 16.05
N ILE A 47 -13.99 -12.34 17.09
CA ILE A 47 -12.64 -12.92 17.03
C ILE A 47 -12.52 -13.97 15.91
N PRO A 48 -13.40 -14.98 15.78
CA PRO A 48 -13.30 -15.96 14.70
C PRO A 48 -13.42 -15.34 13.30
N VAL A 49 -14.24 -14.28 13.17
CA VAL A 49 -14.42 -13.56 11.91
C VAL A 49 -13.14 -12.81 11.54
N LEU A 50 -12.52 -12.13 12.49
CA LEU A 50 -11.26 -11.40 12.30
C LEU A 50 -10.11 -12.36 11.97
N GLU A 51 -10.04 -13.52 12.64
CA GLU A 51 -9.05 -14.56 12.34
C GLU A 51 -9.24 -15.15 10.95
N PHE A 52 -10.48 -15.48 10.57
CA PHE A 52 -10.82 -15.97 9.24
C PHE A 52 -10.45 -14.95 8.15
N ILE A 53 -10.82 -13.68 8.35
CA ILE A 53 -10.44 -12.58 7.46
C ILE A 53 -8.91 -12.49 7.39
N GLY A 54 -8.21 -12.57 8.51
CA GLY A 54 -6.74 -12.54 8.55
C GLY A 54 -6.08 -13.62 7.70
N VAL A 55 -6.60 -14.85 7.73
CA VAL A 55 -6.07 -15.98 6.94
C VAL A 55 -6.33 -15.81 5.44
N ILE A 56 -7.52 -15.32 5.05
CA ILE A 56 -7.94 -15.22 3.64
C ILE A 56 -7.51 -13.90 2.99
N MET A 57 -7.20 -12.88 3.80
CA MET A 57 -6.82 -11.56 3.33
C MET A 57 -5.61 -11.63 2.39
N LEU A 58 -4.54 -12.31 2.79
CA LEU A 58 -3.32 -12.46 1.98
C LEU A 58 -3.61 -13.03 0.57
N PRO A 59 -4.22 -14.22 0.41
CA PRO A 59 -4.49 -14.76 -0.92
C PRO A 59 -5.47 -13.91 -1.74
N VAL A 60 -6.46 -13.27 -1.10
CA VAL A 60 -7.39 -12.37 -1.80
C VAL A 60 -6.68 -11.14 -2.34
N ILE A 61 -5.80 -10.52 -1.56
CA ILE A 61 -5.05 -9.34 -1.98
C ILE A 61 -4.13 -9.69 -3.14
N LEU A 62 -3.35 -10.75 -3.01
CA LEU A 62 -2.45 -11.19 -4.07
C LEU A 62 -3.22 -11.54 -5.34
N ALA A 63 -4.35 -12.24 -5.22
CA ALA A 63 -5.22 -12.55 -6.35
C ALA A 63 -5.81 -11.27 -6.98
N GLY A 64 -6.18 -10.27 -6.18
CA GLY A 64 -6.66 -8.98 -6.67
C GLY A 64 -5.59 -8.20 -7.42
N LEU A 65 -4.37 -8.11 -6.87
CA LEU A 65 -3.23 -7.47 -7.53
C LEU A 65 -2.92 -8.14 -8.88
N LEU A 66 -2.80 -9.47 -8.87
CA LEU A 66 -2.58 -10.25 -10.09
C LEU A 66 -3.75 -10.14 -11.06
N TYR A 67 -4.99 -10.11 -10.60
CA TYR A 67 -6.16 -9.92 -11.46
C TYR A 67 -6.05 -8.62 -12.25
N TYR A 68 -5.76 -7.49 -11.59
CA TYR A 68 -5.63 -6.21 -12.28
C TYR A 68 -4.43 -6.16 -13.24
N LEU A 69 -3.35 -6.87 -12.94
CA LEU A 69 -2.18 -6.96 -13.79
C LEU A 69 -2.41 -7.85 -15.02
N LEU A 70 -3.10 -8.97 -14.84
CA LEU A 70 -3.23 -10.04 -15.84
C LEU A 70 -4.51 -9.95 -16.68
N ASN A 71 -5.58 -9.35 -16.15
CA ASN A 71 -6.84 -9.22 -16.88
C ASN A 71 -6.67 -8.50 -18.24
N PRO A 72 -5.83 -7.45 -18.39
CA PRO A 72 -5.56 -6.87 -19.71
C PRO A 72 -4.97 -7.85 -20.72
N ILE A 73 -4.12 -8.78 -20.27
CA ILE A 73 -3.51 -9.82 -21.11
C ILE A 73 -4.60 -10.81 -21.56
N VAL A 74 -5.44 -11.25 -20.62
CA VAL A 74 -6.58 -12.14 -20.92
C VAL A 74 -7.56 -11.46 -21.88
N ASP A 75 -7.91 -10.19 -21.64
CA ASP A 75 -8.82 -9.42 -22.50
C ASP A 75 -8.21 -9.17 -23.89
N PHE A 76 -6.89 -8.97 -23.99
CA PHE A 76 -6.19 -8.87 -25.27
C PHE A 76 -6.30 -10.17 -26.08
N MET A 77 -6.11 -11.33 -25.43
CA MET A 77 -6.28 -12.64 -26.07
C MET A 77 -7.74 -12.89 -26.48
N GLU A 78 -8.70 -12.51 -25.64
CA GLU A 78 -10.13 -12.63 -25.93
C GLU A 78 -10.53 -11.79 -27.14
N LYS A 79 -9.98 -10.56 -27.27
CA LYS A 79 -10.16 -9.72 -28.47
C LYS A 79 -9.64 -10.37 -29.75
N HIS A 80 -8.65 -11.27 -29.65
CA HIS A 80 -8.12 -12.05 -30.78
C HIS A 80 -8.86 -13.38 -30.99
N LYS A 81 -10.12 -13.48 -30.54
CA LYS A 81 -11.01 -14.65 -30.68
C LYS A 81 -10.57 -15.90 -29.91
N ILE A 82 -9.66 -15.79 -28.94
CA ILE A 82 -9.33 -16.89 -28.04
C ILE A 82 -10.40 -16.97 -26.95
N ASN A 83 -10.96 -18.17 -26.70
CA ASN A 83 -11.91 -18.35 -25.61
C ASN A 83 -11.27 -17.93 -24.27
N ARG A 84 -12.00 -17.15 -23.46
CA ARG A 84 -11.53 -16.64 -22.16
C ARG A 84 -10.95 -17.72 -21.27
N LEU A 85 -11.57 -18.92 -21.22
CA LEU A 85 -11.03 -20.04 -20.42
C LEU A 85 -9.64 -20.47 -20.91
N VAL A 86 -9.45 -20.57 -22.22
CA VAL A 86 -8.16 -20.93 -22.83
C VAL A 86 -7.13 -19.84 -22.59
N ALA A 87 -7.51 -18.56 -22.71
CA ALA A 87 -6.64 -17.44 -22.40
C ALA A 87 -6.16 -17.47 -20.94
N ILE A 88 -7.06 -17.71 -19.99
CA ILE A 88 -6.72 -17.86 -18.57
C ILE A 88 -5.75 -19.02 -18.36
N THR A 89 -6.01 -20.20 -18.95
CA THR A 89 -5.11 -21.36 -18.84
C THR A 89 -3.73 -21.06 -19.39
N ILE A 90 -3.62 -20.41 -20.56
CA ILE A 90 -2.34 -20.01 -21.14
C ILE A 90 -1.58 -19.06 -20.21
N VAL A 91 -2.26 -18.04 -19.67
CA VAL A 91 -1.67 -17.09 -18.72
C VAL A 91 -1.19 -17.80 -17.45
N PHE A 92 -1.97 -18.75 -16.91
CA PHE A 92 -1.57 -19.54 -15.74
C PHE A 92 -0.34 -20.40 -16.02
N ILE A 93 -0.28 -21.09 -17.17
CA ILE A 93 0.88 -21.88 -17.56
C ILE A 93 2.11 -20.99 -17.71
N LEU A 94 1.97 -19.86 -18.40
CA LEU A 94 3.05 -18.90 -18.59
C LEU A 94 3.59 -18.37 -17.26
N ILE A 95 2.69 -17.99 -16.34
CA ILE A 95 3.07 -17.52 -15.01
C ILE A 95 3.71 -18.63 -14.21
N ALA A 96 3.17 -19.85 -14.23
CA ALA A 96 3.77 -20.98 -13.53
C ALA A 96 5.19 -21.25 -14.04
N LEU A 97 5.41 -21.21 -15.36
CA LEU A 97 6.74 -21.35 -15.96
C LEU A 97 7.67 -20.20 -15.55
N LEU A 98 7.22 -18.95 -15.63
CA LEU A 98 8.00 -17.77 -15.23
C LEU A 98 8.31 -17.79 -13.72
N LEU A 99 7.38 -18.23 -12.88
CA LEU A 99 7.59 -18.40 -11.45
C LEU A 99 8.57 -19.52 -11.18
N ILE A 100 8.40 -20.71 -11.76
CA ILE A 100 9.34 -21.83 -11.56
C ILE A 100 10.75 -21.40 -11.99
N TRP A 101 10.88 -20.81 -13.18
CA TRP A 101 12.16 -20.34 -13.71
C TRP A 101 12.75 -19.21 -12.85
N GLY A 102 11.95 -18.19 -12.56
CA GLY A 102 12.35 -17.03 -11.77
C GLY A 102 12.73 -17.41 -10.35
N LEU A 103 11.96 -18.28 -9.69
CA LEU A 103 12.27 -18.78 -8.36
C LEU A 103 13.53 -19.66 -8.39
N ALA A 104 13.69 -20.55 -9.37
CA ALA A 104 14.88 -21.41 -9.48
C ALA A 104 16.17 -20.63 -9.69
N VAL A 105 16.15 -19.49 -10.40
CA VAL A 105 17.34 -18.67 -10.67
C VAL A 105 17.50 -17.57 -9.63
N ALA A 106 16.44 -16.81 -9.36
CA ALA A 106 16.50 -15.63 -8.50
C ALA A 106 16.59 -16.01 -7.04
N ILE A 107 15.84 -17.00 -6.52
CA ILE A 107 15.90 -17.32 -5.08
C ILE A 107 17.31 -17.72 -4.65
N PRO A 108 17.98 -18.72 -5.26
CA PRO A 108 19.32 -19.11 -4.81
C PRO A 108 20.31 -17.95 -4.93
N SER A 109 20.25 -17.18 -6.02
CA SER A 109 21.13 -16.04 -6.25
C SER A 109 20.91 -14.93 -5.22
N LEU A 110 19.66 -14.52 -4.99
CA LEU A 110 19.29 -13.51 -3.99
C LEU A 110 19.60 -14.00 -2.58
N GLN A 111 19.32 -15.27 -2.27
CA GLN A 111 19.63 -15.87 -0.97
C GLN A 111 21.14 -15.84 -0.72
N HIS A 112 21.96 -16.30 -1.67
CA HIS A 112 23.42 -16.24 -1.52
C HIS A 112 23.91 -14.81 -1.35
N GLN A 113 23.35 -13.85 -2.10
CA GLN A 113 23.73 -12.45 -2.00
C GLN A 113 23.30 -11.82 -0.66
N ILE A 114 22.08 -12.06 -0.19
CA ILE A 114 21.54 -11.55 1.08
C ILE A 114 22.26 -12.18 2.27
N VAL A 115 22.46 -13.50 2.27
CA VAL A 115 23.17 -14.21 3.36
C VAL A 115 24.64 -13.80 3.39
N SER A 116 25.29 -13.70 2.22
CA SER A 116 26.67 -13.19 2.13
C SER A 116 26.75 -11.76 2.65
N PHE A 117 25.82 -10.89 2.25
CA PHE A 117 25.74 -9.52 2.74
C PHE A 117 25.61 -9.49 4.26
N ALA A 118 24.60 -10.18 4.82
CA ALA A 118 24.35 -10.24 6.26
C ALA A 118 25.54 -10.79 7.06
N LYS A 119 26.22 -11.83 6.56
CA LYS A 119 27.38 -12.41 7.26
C LYS A 119 28.62 -11.51 7.22
N ASN A 120 28.83 -10.80 6.11
CA ASN A 120 30.00 -9.95 5.94
C ASN A 120 29.82 -8.53 6.51
N LEU A 121 28.57 -8.11 6.75
CA LEU A 121 28.26 -6.76 7.22
C LEU A 121 28.95 -6.42 8.56
N PRO A 122 28.91 -7.25 9.62
CA PRO A 122 29.59 -6.94 10.89
C PRO A 122 31.10 -6.80 10.74
N ALA A 123 31.74 -7.72 9.99
CA ALA A 123 33.18 -7.68 9.75
C ALA A 123 33.61 -6.45 8.94
N ASN A 124 32.77 -6.01 7.99
CA ASN A 124 33.02 -4.79 7.21
C ASN A 124 32.87 -3.52 8.05
N LEU A 125 31.93 -3.48 9.00
CA LEU A 125 31.78 -2.36 9.93
C LEU A 125 32.94 -2.25 10.92
N GLN A 126 33.47 -3.38 11.38
CA GLN A 126 34.70 -3.38 12.21
C GLN A 126 35.90 -2.78 11.46
N LYS A 127 36.03 -3.05 10.16
CA LYS A 127 37.07 -2.43 9.31
C LYS A 127 36.84 -0.93 9.15
N LEU A 128 35.60 -0.51 8.97
CA LEU A 128 35.24 0.91 8.91
C LEU A 128 35.66 1.64 10.21
N ASN A 129 35.34 1.05 11.38
CA ASN A 129 35.71 1.65 12.67
C ASN A 129 37.23 1.82 12.81
N LYS A 130 38.02 0.85 12.35
CA LYS A 130 39.48 0.99 12.32
C LYS A 130 39.97 2.12 11.41
N ILE A 131 39.42 2.24 10.21
CA ILE A 131 39.77 3.33 9.28
C ILE A 131 39.42 4.69 9.88
N ILE A 132 38.26 4.80 10.54
CA ILE A 132 37.85 6.04 11.18
C ILE A 132 38.76 6.34 12.38
N GLN A 133 39.07 5.36 13.23
CA GLN A 133 39.99 5.53 14.36
C GLN A 133 41.40 5.94 13.89
N ASP A 134 41.95 5.28 12.88
CA ASP A 134 43.26 5.64 12.29
C ASP A 134 43.23 7.07 11.71
N PHE A 135 42.11 7.50 11.14
CA PHE A 135 41.95 8.86 10.62
C PHE A 135 41.86 9.89 11.76
N LEU A 136 41.09 9.61 12.81
CA LEU A 136 40.98 10.46 13.99
C LEU A 136 42.31 10.61 14.73
N GLU A 137 43.09 9.52 14.83
CA GLU A 137 44.39 9.53 15.51
C GLU A 137 45.47 10.30 14.75
N ASN A 138 45.45 10.27 13.40
CA ASN A 138 46.56 10.79 12.57
C ASN A 138 46.28 12.13 11.87
N ARG A 139 45.02 12.58 11.80
CA ARG A 139 44.63 13.75 10.98
C ARG A 139 43.86 14.83 11.74
N ILE A 140 43.46 14.58 12.98
CA ILE A 140 42.64 15.51 13.76
C ILE A 140 43.42 15.99 14.98
N SER A 141 43.41 17.30 15.22
CA SER A 141 44.05 17.94 16.35
C SER A 141 43.43 17.51 17.69
N ASP A 142 44.26 17.41 18.73
CA ASP A 142 43.87 16.90 20.06
C ASP A 142 42.71 17.66 20.71
N ASP A 143 42.48 18.93 20.36
CA ASP A 143 41.39 19.76 20.88
C ASP A 143 39.99 19.34 20.41
N VAL A 144 39.87 18.73 19.23
CA VAL A 144 38.59 18.34 18.60
C VAL A 144 38.36 16.82 18.68
N LYS A 145 39.45 16.08 18.91
CA LYS A 145 39.50 14.62 18.99
C LYS A 145 38.50 14.01 19.98
N PRO A 146 38.37 14.45 21.26
CA PRO A 146 37.47 13.79 22.20
C PRO A 146 35.97 13.91 21.82
N GLN A 147 35.56 15.05 21.26
CA GLN A 147 34.17 15.25 20.81
C GLN A 147 33.85 14.39 19.58
N LEU A 148 34.80 14.28 18.65
CA LEU A 148 34.63 13.46 17.44
C LEU A 148 34.71 11.96 17.74
N GLU A 149 35.57 11.53 18.67
CA GLU A 149 35.64 10.15 19.13
C GLU A 149 34.33 9.70 19.79
N GLU A 150 33.69 10.55 20.60
CA GLU A 150 32.40 10.24 21.20
C GLU A 150 31.29 10.11 20.13
N ILE A 151 31.21 11.03 19.18
CA ILE A 151 30.24 10.98 18.06
C ILE A 151 30.46 9.73 17.21
N VAL A 152 31.72 9.43 16.87
CA VAL A 152 32.09 8.26 16.06
C VAL A 152 31.80 6.96 16.82
N ASN A 153 32.12 6.86 18.10
CA ASN A 153 31.84 5.66 18.89
C ASN A 153 30.32 5.44 19.03
N ASN A 154 29.55 6.49 19.32
CA ASN A 154 28.09 6.41 19.40
C ASN A 154 27.46 6.00 18.06
N PHE A 155 27.91 6.60 16.95
CA PHE A 155 27.47 6.23 15.61
C PHE A 155 27.85 4.78 15.26
N SER A 156 29.09 4.38 15.58
CA SER A 156 29.60 3.03 15.33
C SER A 156 28.81 1.96 16.09
N VAL A 157 28.48 2.21 17.36
CA VAL A 157 27.66 1.31 18.18
C VAL A 157 26.25 1.20 17.61
N GLN A 158 25.62 2.32 17.23
CA GLN A 158 24.27 2.31 16.64
C GLN A 158 24.24 1.58 15.30
N VAL A 159 25.18 1.86 14.40
CA VAL A 159 25.28 1.20 13.09
C VAL A 159 25.58 -0.29 13.25
N THR A 160 26.47 -0.67 14.17
CA THR A 160 26.79 -2.09 14.44
C THR A 160 25.59 -2.83 15.03
N THR A 161 24.83 -2.19 15.93
CA THR A 161 23.62 -2.76 16.52
C THR A 161 22.49 -2.89 15.50
N TRP A 162 22.29 -1.88 14.66
CA TRP A 162 21.35 -1.96 13.55
C TRP A 162 21.74 -3.05 12.56
N ALA A 163 23.02 -3.15 12.22
CA ALA A 163 23.54 -4.14 11.29
C ALA A 163 23.45 -5.58 11.84
N SER A 164 23.74 -5.80 13.12
CA SER A 164 23.60 -7.12 13.76
C SER A 164 22.14 -7.54 13.83
N ASN A 165 21.23 -6.62 14.18
CA ASN A 165 19.79 -6.84 14.15
C ASN A 165 19.25 -7.09 12.75
N PHE A 166 19.71 -6.34 11.75
CA PHE A 166 19.34 -6.55 10.35
C PHE A 166 19.86 -7.90 9.87
N SER A 167 21.09 -8.26 10.18
CA SER A 167 21.71 -9.53 9.77
C SER A 167 21.00 -10.72 10.40
N SER A 168 20.70 -10.66 11.70
CA SER A 168 19.95 -11.71 12.40
C SER A 168 18.52 -11.82 11.86
N LYS A 169 17.82 -10.69 11.66
CA LYS A 169 16.48 -10.66 11.06
C LYS A 169 16.48 -11.14 9.61
N ALA A 170 17.48 -10.81 8.80
CA ALA A 170 17.56 -11.24 7.40
C ALA A 170 17.79 -12.76 7.30
N VAL A 171 18.73 -13.30 8.09
CA VAL A 171 18.98 -14.75 8.15
C VAL A 171 17.77 -15.48 8.72
N ASN A 172 17.16 -14.95 9.79
CA ASN A 172 15.94 -15.50 10.36
C ASN A 172 14.79 -15.41 9.36
N TRP A 173 14.60 -14.30 8.64
CA TRP A 173 13.53 -14.16 7.64
C TRP A 173 13.69 -15.18 6.51
N VAL A 174 14.91 -15.38 6.00
CA VAL A 174 15.20 -16.44 5.02
C VAL A 174 14.88 -17.82 5.58
N SER A 175 15.26 -18.11 6.84
CA SER A 175 14.95 -19.38 7.52
C SER A 175 13.44 -19.55 7.80
N THR A 176 12.77 -18.47 8.17
CA THR A 176 11.33 -18.39 8.48
C THR A 176 10.51 -18.50 7.21
N LEU A 177 10.95 -17.99 6.06
CA LEU A 177 10.30 -18.27 4.78
C LEU A 177 10.36 -19.76 4.43
N ILE A 178 11.44 -20.45 4.80
CA ILE A 178 11.58 -21.90 4.60
C ILE A 178 10.74 -22.68 5.62
N SER A 179 10.61 -22.21 6.87
CA SER A 179 9.95 -22.94 7.97
C SER A 179 8.48 -22.56 8.23
N THR A 180 8.08 -21.31 7.99
CA THR A 180 6.69 -20.78 8.14
C THR A 180 5.88 -21.05 6.89
N ALA A 181 5.95 -22.31 6.47
CA ALA A 181 5.34 -22.75 5.25
C ALA A 181 3.81 -22.73 5.36
N SER A 182 3.20 -22.90 6.55
CA SER A 182 1.75 -23.10 6.65
C SER A 182 0.89 -21.97 6.10
N GLN A 183 1.05 -20.72 6.55
CA GLN A 183 0.21 -19.60 6.10
C GLN A 183 0.51 -19.17 4.65
N VAL A 184 1.79 -19.15 4.28
CA VAL A 184 2.21 -18.78 2.92
C VAL A 184 1.83 -19.88 1.92
N ILE A 185 1.95 -21.16 2.28
CA ILE A 185 1.47 -22.29 1.46
C ILE A 185 -0.04 -22.17 1.27
N VAL A 186 -0.81 -21.92 2.33
CA VAL A 186 -2.26 -21.73 2.22
C VAL A 186 -2.56 -20.60 1.24
N ALA A 187 -1.85 -19.48 1.33
CA ALA A 187 -2.02 -18.40 0.36
C ALA A 187 -1.60 -18.78 -1.06
N ILE A 188 -0.46 -19.44 -1.25
CA ILE A 188 0.05 -19.89 -2.57
C ILE A 188 -0.90 -20.90 -3.21
N ILE A 189 -1.55 -21.75 -2.43
CA ILE A 189 -2.53 -22.72 -2.92
C ILE A 189 -3.84 -22.01 -3.25
N ILE A 190 -4.38 -21.20 -2.34
CA ILE A 190 -5.71 -20.59 -2.48
C ILE A 190 -5.71 -19.44 -3.50
N MET A 191 -4.65 -18.64 -3.56
CA MET A 191 -4.56 -17.46 -4.44
C MET A 191 -4.80 -17.81 -5.92
N PRO A 192 -4.18 -18.85 -6.53
CA PRO A 192 -4.48 -19.27 -7.89
C PRO A 192 -5.95 -19.60 -8.12
N PHE A 193 -6.64 -20.24 -7.17
CA PHE A 193 -8.07 -20.50 -7.29
C PHE A 193 -8.86 -19.20 -7.31
N ILE A 194 -8.62 -18.31 -6.34
CA ILE A 194 -9.31 -17.00 -6.29
C ILE A 194 -9.05 -16.21 -7.57
N LEU A 195 -7.80 -16.13 -8.01
CA LEU A 195 -7.40 -15.44 -9.24
C LEU A 195 -8.09 -16.03 -10.47
N PHE A 196 -8.20 -17.36 -10.56
CA PHE A 196 -8.90 -18.01 -11.66
C PHE A 196 -10.37 -17.57 -11.72
N TYR A 197 -11.09 -17.60 -10.59
CA TYR A 197 -12.49 -17.14 -10.55
C TYR A 197 -12.63 -15.64 -10.81
N LEU A 198 -11.72 -14.81 -10.28
CA LEU A 198 -11.70 -13.37 -10.57
C LEU A 198 -11.50 -13.10 -12.06
N LEU A 199 -10.55 -13.78 -12.71
CA LEU A 199 -10.33 -13.64 -14.15
C LEU A 199 -11.49 -14.20 -14.96
N ARG A 200 -12.09 -15.33 -14.55
CA ARG A 200 -13.21 -15.92 -15.28
C ARG A 200 -14.48 -15.07 -15.19
N ASP A 201 -14.86 -14.70 -13.97
CA ASP A 201 -16.19 -14.17 -13.65
C ASP A 201 -16.19 -12.67 -13.33
N GLY A 202 -15.02 -12.02 -13.22
CA GLY A 202 -14.86 -10.63 -12.79
C GLY A 202 -15.66 -9.61 -13.61
N LYS A 203 -15.82 -9.84 -14.93
CA LYS A 203 -16.65 -9.00 -15.81
C LYS A 203 -18.12 -8.95 -15.36
N ASN A 204 -18.61 -10.02 -14.75
CA ASN A 204 -20.00 -10.15 -14.32
C ASN A 204 -20.21 -9.69 -12.87
N LEU A 205 -19.14 -9.44 -12.10
CA LEU A 205 -19.20 -9.10 -10.67
C LEU A 205 -20.10 -7.88 -10.40
N LYS A 206 -19.97 -6.82 -11.21
CA LYS A 206 -20.84 -5.63 -11.14
C LYS A 206 -22.32 -5.99 -11.28
N SER A 207 -22.66 -6.85 -12.24
CA SER A 207 -24.04 -7.28 -12.47
C SER A 207 -24.58 -8.09 -11.29
N TYR A 208 -23.77 -8.99 -10.72
CA TYR A 208 -24.18 -9.76 -9.54
C TYR A 208 -24.39 -8.86 -8.32
N LEU A 209 -23.49 -7.92 -8.04
CA LEU A 209 -23.60 -7.01 -6.90
C LEU A 209 -24.80 -6.07 -7.01
N THR A 210 -25.05 -5.52 -8.19
CA THR A 210 -26.17 -4.59 -8.40
C THR A 210 -27.54 -5.26 -8.32
N LYS A 211 -27.66 -6.59 -8.49
CA LYS A 211 -28.93 -7.32 -8.32
C LYS A 211 -29.47 -7.28 -6.89
N PHE A 212 -28.58 -7.19 -5.89
CA PHE A 212 -28.97 -7.05 -4.48
C PHE A 212 -29.48 -5.64 -4.13
N MET A 213 -29.32 -4.66 -5.03
CA MET A 213 -29.77 -3.29 -4.82
C MET A 213 -31.20 -3.07 -5.34
N PRO A 214 -31.98 -2.18 -4.70
CA PRO A 214 -33.24 -1.67 -5.24
C PRO A 214 -33.06 -1.14 -6.66
N THR A 215 -34.08 -1.30 -7.51
CA THR A 215 -34.02 -0.98 -8.95
C THR A 215 -33.51 0.44 -9.23
N LYS A 216 -33.94 1.42 -8.44
CA LYS A 216 -33.52 2.83 -8.54
C LYS A 216 -32.04 3.07 -8.24
N PHE A 217 -31.39 2.21 -7.47
CA PHE A 217 -29.97 2.36 -7.08
C PHE A 217 -29.01 1.51 -7.92
N ARG A 218 -29.52 0.62 -8.78
CA ARG A 218 -28.67 -0.30 -9.56
C ARG A 218 -27.69 0.43 -10.47
N GLU A 219 -28.16 1.45 -11.17
CA GLU A 219 -27.31 2.26 -12.06
C GLU A 219 -26.29 3.10 -11.26
N PRO A 220 -26.69 3.93 -10.27
CA PRO A 220 -25.73 4.69 -9.45
C PRO A 220 -24.67 3.81 -8.79
N VAL A 221 -25.09 2.72 -8.12
CA VAL A 221 -24.15 1.79 -7.48
C VAL A 221 -23.28 1.10 -8.52
N GLY A 222 -23.85 0.74 -9.68
CA GLY A 222 -23.11 0.17 -10.79
C GLY A 222 -22.02 1.11 -11.32
N GLN A 223 -22.29 2.42 -11.38
CA GLN A 223 -21.30 3.41 -11.78
C GLN A 223 -20.17 3.50 -10.74
N ILE A 224 -20.51 3.60 -9.45
CA ILE A 224 -19.52 3.62 -8.36
C ILE A 224 -18.60 2.38 -8.41
N LEU A 225 -19.16 1.19 -8.60
CA LEU A 225 -18.36 -0.04 -8.73
C LEU A 225 -17.42 -0.01 -9.94
N THR A 226 -17.85 0.63 -11.04
CA THR A 226 -17.02 0.79 -12.25
C THR A 226 -15.88 1.76 -12.01
N ASP A 227 -16.16 2.87 -11.34
CA ASP A 227 -15.18 3.91 -11.02
C ASP A 227 -14.14 3.37 -10.04
N VAL A 228 -14.58 2.67 -8.98
CA VAL A 228 -13.69 1.98 -8.02
C VAL A 228 -12.82 0.93 -8.73
N ASN A 229 -13.41 0.08 -9.56
CA ASN A 229 -12.65 -0.93 -10.30
C ASN A 229 -11.60 -0.29 -11.24
N THR A 230 -11.98 0.80 -11.92
CA THR A 230 -11.07 1.54 -12.80
C THR A 230 -9.94 2.17 -12.00
N GLN A 231 -10.25 2.77 -10.84
CA GLN A 231 -9.27 3.36 -9.93
C GLN A 231 -8.25 2.34 -9.43
N LEU A 232 -8.73 1.18 -8.97
CA LEU A 232 -7.89 0.08 -8.51
C LEU A 232 -7.03 -0.48 -9.65
N ALA A 233 -7.62 -0.73 -10.82
CA ALA A 233 -6.90 -1.24 -11.98
C ALA A 233 -5.78 -0.29 -12.42
N ASN A 234 -6.06 1.01 -12.45
CA ASN A 234 -5.11 2.05 -12.80
C ASN A 234 -3.97 2.15 -11.79
N TYR A 235 -4.30 2.19 -10.50
CA TYR A 235 -3.31 2.23 -9.43
C TYR A 235 -2.39 1.01 -9.46
N VAL A 236 -2.94 -0.21 -9.47
CA VAL A 236 -2.13 -1.44 -9.39
C VAL A 236 -1.21 -1.57 -10.59
N ARG A 237 -1.72 -1.36 -11.81
CA ARG A 237 -0.91 -1.45 -13.04
C ARG A 237 0.15 -0.36 -13.06
N GLY A 238 -0.23 0.86 -12.69
CA GLY A 238 0.70 1.98 -12.61
C GLY A 238 1.83 1.71 -11.62
N GLN A 239 1.50 1.30 -10.40
CA GLN A 239 2.48 1.06 -9.34
C GLN A 239 3.44 -0.09 -9.66
N VAL A 240 2.93 -1.20 -10.23
CA VAL A 240 3.79 -2.30 -10.68
C VAL A 240 4.72 -1.84 -11.81
N THR A 241 4.23 -1.00 -12.73
CA THR A 241 5.06 -0.47 -13.82
C THR A 241 6.15 0.45 -13.27
N VAL A 242 5.83 1.35 -12.34
CA VAL A 242 6.80 2.21 -11.64
C VAL A 242 7.84 1.35 -10.92
N ALA A 243 7.41 0.34 -10.16
CA ALA A 243 8.30 -0.58 -9.43
C ALA A 243 9.30 -1.30 -10.36
N ILE A 244 8.86 -1.76 -11.54
CA ILE A 244 9.73 -2.40 -12.53
C ILE A 244 10.76 -1.40 -13.09
N ILE A 245 10.32 -0.18 -13.42
CA ILE A 245 11.21 0.86 -13.95
C ILE A 245 12.26 1.25 -12.91
N VAL A 246 11.84 1.47 -11.66
CA VAL A 246 12.74 1.77 -10.53
C VAL A 246 13.74 0.65 -10.31
N ALA A 247 13.31 -0.62 -10.39
CA ALA A 247 14.23 -1.74 -10.30
C ALA A 247 15.31 -1.67 -11.39
N ILE A 248 14.90 -1.49 -12.65
CA ILE A 248 15.81 -1.43 -13.78
C ILE A 248 16.77 -0.24 -13.64
N MET A 249 16.27 0.93 -13.24
CA MET A 249 17.08 2.13 -13.01
C MET A 249 18.14 1.91 -11.95
N PHE A 250 17.78 1.40 -10.76
CA PHE A 250 18.75 1.11 -9.72
C PHE A 250 19.76 0.05 -10.14
N ILE A 251 19.34 -1.01 -10.85
CA ILE A 251 20.27 -2.02 -11.39
C ILE A 251 21.31 -1.37 -12.31
N ILE A 252 20.86 -0.50 -13.23
CA ILE A 252 21.74 0.19 -14.17
C ILE A 252 22.67 1.15 -13.41
N PHE A 253 22.12 2.04 -12.60
CA PHE A 253 22.90 3.06 -11.90
C PHE A 253 23.92 2.45 -10.93
N PHE A 254 23.53 1.45 -10.15
CA PHE A 254 24.45 0.74 -9.25
C PHE A 254 25.54 -0.03 -10.01
N LYS A 255 25.23 -0.62 -11.17
CA LYS A 255 26.26 -1.23 -12.04
C LYS A 255 27.24 -0.18 -12.56
N VAL A 256 26.74 0.97 -13.02
CA VAL A 256 27.58 2.06 -13.56
C VAL A 256 28.57 2.59 -12.52
N ILE A 257 28.14 2.76 -11.26
CA ILE A 257 29.05 3.22 -10.20
C ILE A 257 29.95 2.12 -9.63
N GLY A 258 29.74 0.85 -10.03
CA GLY A 258 30.50 -0.30 -9.56
C GLY A 258 30.12 -0.79 -8.16
N LEU A 259 28.88 -0.53 -7.71
CA LEU A 259 28.42 -0.97 -6.39
C LEU A 259 28.17 -2.49 -6.38
N ARG A 260 28.70 -3.17 -5.36
CA ARG A 260 28.47 -4.61 -5.16
C ARG A 260 26.97 -4.88 -4.93
N TYR A 261 26.49 -6.02 -5.39
CA TYR A 261 25.10 -6.45 -5.25
C TYR A 261 24.08 -5.55 -5.97
N ALA A 262 24.50 -4.80 -7.00
CA ALA A 262 23.64 -3.91 -7.80
C ALA A 262 22.30 -4.54 -8.24
N VAL A 263 22.34 -5.81 -8.70
CA VAL A 263 21.12 -6.52 -9.13
C VAL A 263 20.17 -6.77 -7.96
N THR A 264 20.69 -7.30 -6.85
CA THR A 264 19.89 -7.56 -5.64
C THR A 264 19.29 -6.27 -5.10
N LEU A 265 20.12 -5.22 -4.93
CA LEU A 265 19.66 -3.94 -4.41
C LEU A 265 18.59 -3.31 -5.31
N GLY A 266 18.76 -3.36 -6.63
CA GLY A 266 17.76 -2.82 -7.55
C GLY A 266 16.45 -3.62 -7.57
N VAL A 267 16.51 -4.95 -7.53
CA VAL A 267 15.29 -5.78 -7.40
C VAL A 267 14.59 -5.51 -6.06
N THR A 268 15.34 -5.45 -4.96
CA THR A 268 14.79 -5.07 -3.65
C THR A 268 14.18 -3.69 -3.69
N ALA A 269 14.81 -2.73 -4.37
CA ALA A 269 14.26 -1.39 -4.55
C ALA A 269 12.93 -1.39 -5.29
N GLY A 270 12.82 -2.12 -6.41
CA GLY A 270 11.55 -2.28 -7.11
C GLY A 270 10.44 -2.89 -6.25
N ILE A 271 10.75 -3.96 -5.52
CA ILE A 271 9.78 -4.62 -4.63
C ILE A 271 9.31 -3.66 -3.53
N LEU A 272 10.24 -2.97 -2.86
CA LEU A 272 9.92 -2.00 -1.82
C LEU A 272 9.14 -0.82 -2.41
N ASN A 273 9.42 -0.43 -3.65
CA ASN A 273 8.71 0.62 -4.37
C ASN A 273 7.28 0.25 -4.80
N LEU A 274 6.77 -0.93 -4.43
CA LEU A 274 5.31 -1.14 -4.40
C LEU A 274 4.62 -0.25 -3.36
N ILE A 275 5.37 0.27 -2.38
CA ILE A 275 4.91 1.26 -1.41
C ILE A 275 5.37 2.65 -1.89
N PRO A 276 4.47 3.52 -2.39
CA PRO A 276 4.84 4.83 -2.92
C PRO A 276 5.60 5.70 -1.92
N TYR A 277 6.60 6.43 -2.42
CA TYR A 277 7.47 7.37 -1.67
C TYR A 277 8.34 6.76 -0.57
N LEU A 278 7.90 5.68 0.06
CA LEU A 278 8.62 4.98 1.12
C LEU A 278 9.59 3.93 0.57
N GLY A 279 9.24 3.27 -0.53
CA GLY A 279 9.95 2.11 -1.05
C GLY A 279 11.39 2.39 -1.46
N SER A 280 11.60 3.35 -2.36
CA SER A 280 12.94 3.76 -2.82
C SER A 280 13.81 4.28 -1.66
N PHE A 281 13.22 4.96 -0.67
CA PHE A 281 13.92 5.41 0.53
C PHE A 281 14.39 4.23 1.41
N LEU A 282 13.51 3.25 1.67
CA LEU A 282 13.86 2.04 2.43
C LEU A 282 14.94 1.21 1.71
N ALA A 283 14.89 1.17 0.38
CA ALA A 283 15.86 0.47 -0.45
C ALA A 283 17.26 1.11 -0.47
N MET A 284 17.32 2.43 -0.23
CA MET A 284 18.58 3.19 -0.16
C MET A 284 19.42 2.79 1.06
N LEU A 285 18.80 2.43 2.18
CA LEU A 285 19.50 2.11 3.44
C LEU A 285 20.62 1.07 3.28
N PRO A 286 20.37 -0.15 2.74
CA PRO A 286 21.44 -1.12 2.52
C PRO A 286 22.50 -0.65 1.51
N ALA A 287 22.10 0.14 0.49
CA ALA A 287 23.03 0.69 -0.50
C ALA A 287 23.98 1.74 0.12
N LEU A 288 23.48 2.59 1.03
CA LEU A 288 24.30 3.57 1.76
C LEU A 288 25.33 2.88 2.65
N VAL A 289 24.93 1.83 3.36
CA VAL A 289 25.86 1.07 4.20
C VAL A 289 26.98 0.44 3.35
N LEU A 290 26.64 -0.12 2.19
CA LEU A 290 27.63 -0.64 1.26
C LEU A 290 28.53 0.44 0.66
N GLY A 291 27.96 1.60 0.32
CA GLY A 291 28.71 2.76 -0.15
C GLY A 291 29.71 3.25 0.90
N LEU A 292 29.28 3.35 2.16
CA LEU A 292 30.12 3.72 3.30
C LEU A 292 31.27 2.73 3.50
N ILE A 293 30.98 1.42 3.47
CA ILE A 293 31.99 0.35 3.58
C ILE A 293 33.01 0.41 2.43
N ALA A 294 32.56 0.70 1.22
CA ALA A 294 33.42 0.81 0.04
C ALA A 294 34.28 2.10 0.04
N GLY A 295 33.98 3.05 0.93
CA GLY A 295 34.73 4.28 1.15
C GLY A 295 33.98 5.56 0.73
N PRO A 296 34.49 6.74 1.13
CA PRO A 296 33.77 8.01 0.99
C PRO A 296 33.35 8.36 -0.45
N ILE A 297 34.18 8.02 -1.43
CA ILE A 297 33.90 8.27 -2.85
C ILE A 297 32.71 7.42 -3.32
N MET A 298 32.62 6.15 -2.90
CA MET A 298 31.51 5.28 -3.28
C MET A 298 30.23 5.72 -2.58
N LEU A 299 30.30 6.11 -1.30
CA LEU A 299 29.17 6.70 -0.58
C LEU A 299 28.60 7.91 -1.33
N LEU A 300 29.45 8.83 -1.77
CA LEU A 300 29.03 10.00 -2.55
C LEU A 300 28.35 9.57 -3.86
N LYS A 301 28.90 8.59 -4.58
CA LYS A 301 28.29 8.03 -5.80
C LYS A 301 26.90 7.43 -5.53
N VAL A 302 26.72 6.71 -4.43
CA VAL A 302 25.41 6.14 -4.03
C VAL A 302 24.40 7.25 -3.75
N ILE A 303 24.80 8.31 -3.04
CA ILE A 303 23.93 9.47 -2.78
C ILE A 303 23.53 10.16 -4.09
N VAL A 304 24.48 10.36 -5.01
CA VAL A 304 24.21 10.94 -6.33
C VAL A 304 23.24 10.07 -7.13
N VAL A 305 23.44 8.75 -7.14
CA VAL A 305 22.52 7.81 -7.80
C VAL A 305 21.12 7.93 -7.23
N PHE A 306 20.97 8.03 -5.92
CA PHE A 306 19.66 8.20 -5.29
C PHE A 306 19.00 9.52 -5.67
N ILE A 307 19.74 10.64 -5.67
CA ILE A 307 19.21 11.95 -6.07
C ILE A 307 18.74 11.92 -7.53
N VAL A 308 19.54 11.32 -8.43
CA VAL A 308 19.19 11.19 -9.85
C VAL A 308 17.96 10.31 -10.03
N GLU A 309 17.94 9.14 -9.37
CA GLU A 309 16.83 8.20 -9.41
C GLU A 309 15.53 8.85 -8.91
N GLN A 310 15.55 9.46 -7.73
CA GLN A 310 14.38 10.15 -7.16
C GLN A 310 13.89 11.31 -8.02
N THR A 311 14.81 12.04 -8.65
CA THR A 311 14.42 13.12 -9.56
C THR A 311 13.71 12.57 -10.80
N ILE A 312 14.24 11.48 -11.38
CA ILE A 312 13.64 10.83 -12.54
C ILE A 312 12.29 10.20 -12.17
N GLU A 313 12.25 9.46 -11.06
CA GLU A 313 11.04 8.81 -10.55
C GLU A 313 9.93 9.83 -10.29
N GLY A 314 10.24 10.87 -9.50
CA GLY A 314 9.27 11.85 -9.04
C GLY A 314 8.80 12.82 -10.12
N ARG A 315 9.70 13.24 -11.04
CA ARG A 315 9.35 14.25 -12.06
C ARG A 315 8.89 13.67 -13.38
N PHE A 316 9.26 12.43 -13.71
CA PHE A 316 8.97 11.84 -15.01
C PHE A 316 8.18 10.53 -14.88
N VAL A 317 8.73 9.52 -14.20
CA VAL A 317 8.14 8.16 -14.19
C VAL A 317 6.77 8.16 -13.52
N SER A 318 6.68 8.71 -12.31
CA SER A 318 5.42 8.73 -11.56
C SER A 318 4.34 9.58 -12.24
N PRO A 319 4.60 10.82 -12.71
CA PRO A 319 3.60 11.59 -13.45
C PRO A 319 3.15 10.95 -14.77
N LEU A 320 4.05 10.31 -15.52
CA LEU A 320 3.70 9.67 -16.80
C LEU A 320 2.86 8.40 -16.62
N ILE A 321 3.04 7.69 -15.51
CA ILE A 321 2.41 6.38 -15.28
C ILE A 321 1.18 6.48 -14.37
N LEU A 322 1.32 7.21 -13.25
CA LEU A 322 0.26 7.36 -12.25
C LEU A 322 -0.62 8.58 -12.53
N GLY A 323 -0.07 9.63 -13.15
CA GLY A 323 -0.78 10.79 -13.71
C GLY A 323 -1.91 11.38 -12.85
N SER A 324 -2.93 11.93 -13.52
CA SER A 324 -4.15 12.49 -12.91
C SER A 324 -5.06 11.45 -12.27
N GLN A 325 -4.70 10.16 -12.34
CA GLN A 325 -5.63 9.08 -12.04
C GLN A 325 -5.90 8.98 -10.54
N LEU A 326 -5.02 9.47 -9.66
CA LEU A 326 -5.22 9.38 -8.21
C LEU A 326 -5.73 10.69 -7.58
N ASN A 327 -5.30 11.86 -8.05
CA ASN A 327 -5.63 13.17 -7.45
C ASN A 327 -5.58 13.14 -5.90
N ILE A 328 -4.55 12.48 -5.34
CA ILE A 328 -4.32 12.40 -3.90
C ILE A 328 -3.20 13.37 -3.57
N HIS A 329 -3.47 14.33 -2.69
CA HIS A 329 -2.43 15.23 -2.21
C HIS A 329 -1.31 14.41 -1.52
N PRO A 330 -0.01 14.68 -1.73
CA PRO A 330 1.08 13.89 -1.14
C PRO A 330 0.98 13.72 0.38
N ILE A 331 0.51 14.76 1.08
CA ILE A 331 0.28 14.69 2.53
C ILE A 331 -0.75 13.61 2.92
N ASN A 332 -1.80 13.42 2.12
CA ASN A 332 -2.82 12.41 2.37
C ASN A 332 -2.23 11.02 2.16
N VAL A 333 -1.33 10.86 1.18
CA VAL A 333 -0.59 9.60 1.00
C VAL A 333 0.19 9.27 2.27
N LEU A 334 0.94 10.24 2.82
CA LEU A 334 1.70 10.04 4.04
C LEU A 334 0.79 9.67 5.23
N PHE A 335 -0.31 10.41 5.45
CA PHE A 335 -1.26 10.12 6.53
C PHE A 335 -1.90 8.74 6.39
N VAL A 336 -2.26 8.35 5.16
CA VAL A 336 -2.83 7.03 4.87
C VAL A 336 -1.82 5.94 5.17
N LEU A 337 -0.56 6.08 4.73
CA LEU A 337 0.48 5.09 4.97
C LEU A 337 0.81 4.94 6.46
N LEU A 338 0.93 6.06 7.20
CA LEU A 338 1.24 6.04 8.63
C LEU A 338 0.09 5.42 9.43
N THR A 339 -1.15 5.83 9.16
CA THR A 339 -2.33 5.35 9.88
C THR A 339 -2.61 3.88 9.54
N ALA A 340 -2.66 3.54 8.25
CA ALA A 340 -2.93 2.17 7.83
C ALA A 340 -1.80 1.22 8.24
N GLY A 341 -0.54 1.67 8.14
CA GLY A 341 0.62 0.89 8.59
C GLY A 341 0.62 0.61 10.09
N SER A 342 0.21 1.58 10.90
CA SER A 342 0.02 1.40 12.35
C SER A 342 -1.10 0.39 12.66
N MET A 343 -2.23 0.49 11.98
CA MET A 343 -3.42 -0.32 12.27
C MET A 343 -3.35 -1.75 11.72
N PHE A 344 -2.82 -1.91 10.51
CA PHE A 344 -2.87 -3.16 9.74
C PHE A 344 -1.49 -3.68 9.33
N GLY A 345 -0.41 -3.09 9.86
CA GLY A 345 0.96 -3.46 9.55
C GLY A 345 1.29 -3.30 8.07
N ILE A 346 2.06 -4.25 7.53
CA ILE A 346 2.50 -4.23 6.13
C ILE A 346 1.33 -4.24 5.13
N TRP A 347 0.20 -4.88 5.48
CA TRP A 347 -1.00 -4.90 4.65
C TRP A 347 -1.62 -3.51 4.51
N GLY A 348 -1.64 -2.76 5.61
CA GLY A 348 -2.13 -1.38 5.60
C GLY A 348 -1.25 -0.46 4.77
N VAL A 349 0.07 -0.62 4.84
CA VAL A 349 1.00 0.17 4.02
C VAL A 349 0.82 -0.13 2.53
N LEU A 350 0.65 -1.40 2.16
CA LEU A 350 0.51 -1.82 0.76
C LEU A 350 -0.86 -1.41 0.17
N LEU A 351 -1.94 -1.58 0.93
CA LEU A 351 -3.30 -1.34 0.45
C LEU A 351 -3.88 0.03 0.80
N GLY A 352 -3.22 0.79 1.67
CA GLY A 352 -3.77 2.03 2.20
C GLY A 352 -4.19 2.99 1.10
N ILE A 353 -3.34 3.18 0.09
CA ILE A 353 -3.62 4.09 -1.03
C ILE A 353 -4.75 3.58 -1.94
N PRO A 354 -4.75 2.31 -2.42
CA PRO A 354 -5.89 1.74 -3.14
C PRO A 354 -7.23 1.88 -2.40
N VAL A 355 -7.22 1.57 -1.10
CA VAL A 355 -8.41 1.64 -0.25
C VAL A 355 -8.87 3.08 -0.08
N TYR A 356 -7.94 4.00 0.20
CA TYR A 356 -8.24 5.43 0.29
C TYR A 356 -8.82 5.97 -1.02
N ALA A 357 -8.23 5.64 -2.16
CA ALA A 357 -8.71 6.08 -3.47
C ALA A 357 -10.13 5.56 -3.74
N SER A 358 -10.38 4.29 -3.41
CA SER A 358 -11.72 3.68 -3.55
C SER A 358 -12.74 4.32 -2.61
N ALA A 359 -12.35 4.57 -1.36
CA ALA A 359 -13.19 5.24 -0.37
C ALA A 359 -13.53 6.68 -0.81
N LYS A 360 -12.55 7.41 -1.35
CA LYS A 360 -12.76 8.76 -1.91
C LYS A 360 -13.81 8.76 -3.02
N VAL A 361 -13.75 7.79 -3.94
CA VAL A 361 -14.76 7.64 -5.02
C VAL A 361 -16.16 7.40 -4.44
N VAL A 362 -16.27 6.48 -3.48
CA VAL A 362 -17.56 6.15 -2.85
C VAL A 362 -18.12 7.35 -2.06
N ILE A 363 -17.28 8.01 -1.26
CA ILE A 363 -17.68 9.18 -0.47
C ILE A 363 -18.12 10.32 -1.38
N ALA A 364 -17.37 10.60 -2.46
CA ALA A 364 -17.74 11.62 -3.43
C ALA A 364 -19.09 11.31 -4.10
N ALA A 365 -19.33 10.04 -4.47
CA ALA A 365 -20.59 9.63 -5.06
C ALA A 365 -21.78 9.76 -4.08
N ILE A 366 -21.58 9.38 -2.80
CA ILE A 366 -22.58 9.57 -1.74
C ILE A 366 -22.88 11.06 -1.55
N PHE A 367 -21.85 11.89 -1.52
CA PHE A 367 -22.00 13.34 -1.36
C PHE A 367 -22.72 13.99 -2.54
N ASN A 368 -22.40 13.59 -3.78
CA ASN A 368 -23.10 14.05 -4.97
C ASN A 368 -24.58 13.63 -4.98
N TRP A 369 -24.86 12.40 -4.55
CA TRP A 369 -26.23 11.94 -4.35
C TRP A 369 -26.96 12.77 -3.28
N TYR A 370 -26.30 13.06 -2.16
CA TYR A 370 -26.85 13.89 -1.08
C TYR A 370 -27.14 15.32 -1.56
N LYS A 371 -26.25 15.95 -2.33
CA LYS A 371 -26.48 17.26 -2.94
C LYS A 371 -27.78 17.26 -3.77
N LYS A 372 -27.93 16.26 -4.65
CA LYS A 372 -29.09 16.13 -5.54
C LYS A 372 -30.41 15.91 -4.79
N VAL A 373 -30.40 15.23 -3.64
CA VAL A 373 -31.62 14.85 -2.91
C VAL A 373 -31.99 15.85 -1.82
N SER A 374 -30.98 16.48 -1.18
CA SER A 374 -31.21 17.34 -0.01
C SER A 374 -31.89 18.67 -0.34
N GLY A 375 -31.72 19.20 -1.56
CA GLY A 375 -32.20 20.53 -1.93
C GLY A 375 -31.54 21.66 -1.13
N LEU A 376 -30.45 21.37 -0.41
CA LEU A 376 -29.70 22.32 0.42
C LEU A 376 -28.56 23.01 -0.35
N TYR A 377 -28.32 22.61 -1.59
CA TYR A 377 -27.28 23.15 -2.45
C TYR A 377 -27.95 23.79 -3.65
N GLU A 378 -27.64 25.06 -3.90
CA GLU A 378 -28.03 25.76 -5.12
C GLU A 378 -27.21 25.19 -6.28
N GLU A 379 -27.85 24.84 -7.40
CA GLU A 379 -27.13 24.49 -8.62
C GLU A 379 -26.50 25.78 -9.16
N GLU A 380 -25.18 25.93 -9.02
CA GLU A 380 -24.43 26.97 -9.72
C GLU A 380 -24.66 26.78 -11.23
N LEU A 381 -25.50 27.63 -11.83
CA LEU A 381 -25.68 27.73 -13.28
C LEU A 381 -24.42 28.36 -13.87
N VAL A 382 -23.41 27.51 -14.13
CA VAL A 382 -22.22 27.92 -14.87
C VAL A 382 -22.57 27.90 -16.35
N ASP A 383 -22.66 29.08 -16.97
CA ASP A 383 -22.79 29.23 -18.42
C ASP A 383 -21.53 28.72 -19.13
N GLU A 384 -21.60 28.38 -20.42
CA GLU A 384 -20.50 27.76 -21.21
C GLU A 384 -19.20 28.60 -21.25
N THR A 385 -19.19 29.81 -20.69
CA THR A 385 -18.05 30.73 -20.57
C THR A 385 -17.45 30.85 -19.16
N GLY A 386 -18.00 30.20 -18.14
CA GLY A 386 -17.38 30.15 -16.80
C GLY A 386 -17.54 31.40 -15.93
N GLU A 387 -18.55 32.24 -16.18
CA GLU A 387 -18.91 33.37 -15.30
C GLU A 387 -20.19 33.06 -14.52
N GLU A 388 -20.19 33.37 -13.21
CA GLU A 388 -21.35 33.23 -12.32
C GLU A 388 -22.43 34.25 -12.72
N ILE A 389 -23.65 33.76 -13.03
CA ILE A 389 -24.80 34.63 -13.26
C ILE A 389 -25.38 35.01 -11.90
N GLU A 390 -25.17 36.25 -11.46
CA GLU A 390 -25.95 36.85 -10.37
C GLU A 390 -27.44 36.89 -10.77
N GLN A 391 -28.28 36.18 -10.02
CA GLN A 391 -29.74 36.26 -10.17
C GLN A 391 -30.23 37.62 -9.67
N GLN A 392 -30.89 38.39 -10.54
CA GLN A 392 -31.65 39.60 -10.19
C GLN A 392 -33.00 39.27 -9.55
#